data_AF-A0A348ZGT9-F1
#
_entry.id   AF-A0A348ZGT9-F1
#
_cell.length_a   1.000
_cell.length_b   1.000
_cell.length_c   1.000
_cell.angle_alpha   90.00
_cell.angle_beta   90.00
_cell.angle_gamma   90.00
#
_symmetry.space_group_name_H-M   'P 1'
#
loop_
_entity.id
_entity.type
_entity.pdbx_description
1 polymer ?
#
loop_
_entity_poly.entity_id
_entity_poly.type
_entity_poly.pdbx_seq_one_letter_code
_entity_poly.pdbx_strand_id
1 'polypeptide(L)'
;MAASTESDRFTDVDDLEVPDNGEITPAQWLTAWQSLHASLDDPQAFLLAFGCLVTAPKYPELIETLTEPVAAEELMRYRAQGIALIRNPASRLILAADTPATEPVLFVDGEAYPCTAELVPGIRKLCAVSPEDTFEIAELWAQEAGQALLCKLVQEGALWLAEAED
;
A
#
# COMPACT_ATOMS: atom_id res chain seq x y z
N MET A 1 1.27 -9.17 3.36
CA MET A 1 1.39 -10.43 4.11
C MET A 1 0.03 -10.74 4.71
N ALA A 2 -0.46 -11.97 4.58
CA ALA A 2 -1.53 -12.40 5.47
C ALA A 2 -1.03 -12.15 6.90
N ALA A 3 -1.87 -11.56 7.76
CA ALA A 3 -1.52 -11.47 9.17
C ALA A 3 -1.16 -12.87 9.65
N SER A 4 0.04 -13.03 10.23
CA SER A 4 0.49 -14.31 10.76
C SER A 4 -0.60 -14.86 11.66
N THR A 5 -1.12 -16.03 11.30
CA THR A 5 -2.21 -16.66 12.02
C THR A 5 -1.65 -17.48 13.18
N GLU A 6 -2.49 -17.87 14.13
CA GLU A 6 -2.03 -18.67 15.28
C GLU A 6 -1.35 -19.98 14.85
N SER A 7 -1.72 -20.54 13.70
CA SER A 7 -1.07 -21.72 13.11
C SER A 7 0.32 -21.48 12.54
N ASP A 8 0.71 -20.22 12.27
CA ASP A 8 2.02 -19.85 11.74
C ASP A 8 3.02 -19.52 12.86
N ARG A 9 2.56 -19.49 14.12
CA ARG A 9 3.44 -19.31 15.26
C ARG A 9 4.37 -20.51 15.39
N PHE A 10 5.62 -20.23 15.74
CA PHE A 10 6.55 -21.27 16.16
C PHE A 10 5.91 -22.08 17.29
N THR A 11 5.83 -23.40 17.08
CA THR A 11 5.29 -24.35 18.04
C THR A 11 6.36 -25.40 18.30
N ASP A 12 6.74 -25.57 19.57
CA ASP A 12 7.71 -26.57 20.03
C ASP A 12 7.00 -27.86 20.48
N VAL A 13 5.83 -28.16 19.88
CA VAL A 13 4.85 -29.13 20.41
C VAL A 13 5.32 -30.59 20.26
N ASP A 14 6.41 -30.83 19.53
CA ASP A 14 6.99 -32.17 19.37
C ASP A 14 8.03 -32.55 20.46
N ASP A 15 8.46 -31.62 21.33
CA ASP A 15 9.41 -31.90 22.42
C ASP A 15 8.72 -31.87 23.80
N LEU A 16 8.44 -33.05 24.35
CA LEU A 16 7.76 -33.25 25.65
C LEU A 16 8.67 -33.09 26.89
N GLU A 17 9.90 -32.57 26.76
CA GLU A 17 10.75 -32.19 27.89
C GLU A 17 11.34 -30.81 27.67
N VAL A 18 10.67 -29.77 28.20
CA VAL A 18 11.25 -28.42 28.27
C VAL A 18 12.41 -28.46 29.27
N PRO A 19 13.67 -28.29 28.84
CA PRO A 19 14.80 -28.29 29.76
C PRO A 19 14.73 -27.04 30.64
N ASP A 20 14.81 -27.19 31.97
CA ASP A 20 14.84 -26.08 32.93
C ASP A 20 16.25 -25.46 33.00
N ASN A 21 16.76 -24.98 31.87
CA ASN A 21 18.09 -24.34 31.75
C ASN A 21 18.03 -22.93 31.14
N GLY A 22 16.88 -22.50 30.61
CA GLY A 22 16.72 -21.19 29.98
C GLY A 22 17.58 -21.00 28.72
N GLU A 23 18.05 -22.09 28.10
CA GLU A 23 18.93 -22.04 26.92
C GLU A 23 18.11 -22.09 25.62
N ILE A 24 18.54 -21.33 24.61
CA ILE A 24 18.06 -21.52 23.22
C ILE A 24 18.90 -22.64 22.61
N THR A 25 18.28 -23.77 22.33
CA THR A 25 18.99 -24.91 21.74
C THR A 25 19.28 -24.68 20.26
N PRO A 26 20.32 -25.33 19.70
CA PRO A 26 20.59 -25.28 18.27
C PRO A 26 19.39 -25.69 17.40
N ALA A 27 18.57 -26.65 17.87
CA ALA A 27 17.39 -27.10 17.15
C ALA A 27 16.30 -26.02 17.10
N GLN A 28 16.04 -25.34 18.22
CA GLN A 28 15.00 -24.32 18.32
C GLN A 28 15.22 -23.15 17.35
N TRP A 29 16.41 -22.54 17.35
CA TRP A 29 16.66 -21.40 16.45
C TRP A 29 16.80 -21.84 14.99
N LEU A 30 17.31 -23.05 14.71
CA LEU A 30 17.44 -23.54 13.35
C LEU A 30 16.07 -23.83 12.71
N THR A 31 15.13 -24.39 13.47
CA THR A 31 13.74 -24.57 13.02
C THR A 31 13.08 -23.23 12.75
N ALA A 32 13.22 -22.24 13.65
CA ALA A 32 12.70 -20.90 13.43
C ALA A 32 13.31 -20.22 12.19
N TRP A 33 14.62 -20.37 11.97
CA TRP A 33 15.30 -19.90 10.76
C TRP A 33 14.72 -20.57 9.52
N GLN A 34 14.55 -21.90 9.51
CA GLN A 34 14.05 -22.64 8.36
C GLN A 34 12.62 -22.23 8.00
N SER A 35 11.75 -22.06 8.99
CA SER A 35 10.38 -21.55 8.78
C SER A 35 10.40 -20.13 8.20
N LEU A 36 11.26 -19.24 8.71
CA LEU A 36 11.41 -17.90 8.15
C LEU A 36 11.94 -17.96 6.71
N HIS A 37 12.95 -18.76 6.43
CA HIS A 37 13.52 -18.89 5.09
C HIS A 37 12.48 -19.43 4.09
N ALA A 38 11.70 -20.45 4.47
CA ALA A 38 10.63 -20.97 3.62
C ALA A 38 9.56 -19.91 3.33
N SER A 39 9.28 -19.00 4.29
CA SER A 39 8.36 -17.88 4.04
C SER A 39 8.87 -16.84 3.04
N LEU A 40 10.20 -16.81 2.78
CA LEU A 40 10.83 -15.93 1.79
C LEU A 40 10.85 -16.51 0.38
N ASP A 41 10.42 -17.78 0.19
CA ASP A 41 10.35 -18.43 -1.12
C ASP A 41 9.18 -17.94 -2.00
N ASP A 42 8.36 -17.01 -1.50
CA ASP A 42 7.32 -16.31 -2.26
C ASP A 42 7.72 -14.84 -2.55
N PRO A 43 8.28 -14.56 -3.75
CA PRO A 43 8.66 -13.21 -4.14
C PRO A 43 7.49 -12.21 -4.19
N GLN A 44 6.25 -12.67 -4.44
CA GLN A 44 5.09 -11.80 -4.49
C GLN A 44 4.67 -11.41 -3.07
N ALA A 45 4.65 -12.35 -2.13
CA ALA A 45 4.41 -12.05 -0.72
C ALA A 45 5.47 -11.09 -0.17
N PHE A 46 6.74 -11.28 -0.54
CA PHE A 46 7.83 -10.37 -0.17
C PHE A 46 7.65 -8.99 -0.80
N LEU A 47 7.30 -8.88 -2.08
CA LEU A 47 7.04 -7.59 -2.73
C LEU A 47 5.96 -6.80 -2.02
N LEU A 48 4.85 -7.46 -1.65
CA LEU A 48 3.77 -6.83 -0.90
C LEU A 48 4.25 -6.36 0.48
N ALA A 49 4.97 -7.21 1.22
CA ALA A 49 5.51 -6.87 2.54
C ALA A 49 6.48 -5.69 2.46
N PHE A 50 7.40 -5.74 1.50
CA PHE A 50 8.40 -4.72 1.26
C PHE A 50 7.75 -3.40 0.87
N GLY A 51 6.82 -3.40 -0.08
CA GLY A 51 6.10 -2.21 -0.55
C GLY A 51 5.35 -1.50 0.58
N CYS A 52 4.60 -2.25 1.40
CA CYS A 52 3.98 -1.72 2.61
C CYS A 52 5.03 -1.13 3.58
N LEU A 53 6.09 -1.87 3.88
CA LEU A 53 7.13 -1.41 4.82
C LEU A 53 7.79 -0.09 4.38
N VAL A 54 8.16 0.03 3.09
CA VAL A 54 8.89 1.21 2.60
C VAL A 54 8.00 2.42 2.35
N THR A 55 6.70 2.22 2.20
CA THR A 55 5.72 3.31 2.04
C THR A 55 5.09 3.76 3.35
N ALA A 56 5.19 2.97 4.43
CA ALA A 56 4.67 3.34 5.75
C ALA A 56 5.05 4.80 6.12
N PRO A 57 4.09 5.63 6.55
CA PRO A 57 4.31 7.05 6.74
C PRO A 57 5.27 7.32 7.90
N LYS A 58 6.16 8.29 7.71
CA LYS A 58 7.12 8.67 8.76
C LYS A 58 6.46 9.52 9.85
N TYR A 59 5.44 10.29 9.46
CA TYR A 59 4.68 11.18 10.32
C TYR A 59 3.19 10.90 10.07
N PRO A 60 2.64 9.81 10.64
CA PRO A 60 1.24 9.42 10.45
C PRO A 60 0.25 10.53 10.85
N GLU A 61 0.64 11.39 11.79
CA GLU A 61 -0.15 12.54 12.25
C GLU A 61 -0.37 13.62 11.17
N LEU A 62 0.36 13.57 10.06
CA LEU A 62 0.17 14.47 8.90
C LEU A 62 -0.76 13.88 7.83
N ILE A 63 -1.30 12.68 8.07
CA ILE A 63 -2.25 12.01 7.18
C ILE A 63 -3.60 11.99 7.89
N GLU A 64 -4.48 12.87 7.44
CA GLU A 64 -5.84 12.99 7.96
C GLU A 64 -6.80 12.18 7.09
N THR A 65 -7.40 11.15 7.67
CA THR A 65 -8.39 10.32 6.97
C THR A 65 -9.80 10.86 7.17
N LEU A 66 -10.65 10.65 6.17
CA LEU A 66 -12.06 11.00 6.21
C LEU A 66 -12.87 9.80 6.71
N THR A 67 -13.77 10.07 7.66
CA THR A 67 -14.71 9.05 8.15
C THR A 67 -15.79 8.72 7.13
N GLU A 68 -16.20 9.71 6.34
CA GLU A 68 -17.24 9.58 5.34
C GLU A 68 -16.66 9.07 4.00
N PRO A 69 -17.40 8.21 3.27
CA PRO A 69 -16.97 7.74 1.96
C PRO A 69 -16.96 8.89 0.96
N VAL A 70 -15.94 8.93 0.11
CA VAL A 70 -15.80 9.92 -0.96
C VAL A 70 -16.43 9.38 -2.24
N ALA A 71 -17.24 10.21 -2.92
CA ALA A 71 -17.86 9.86 -4.20
C ALA A 71 -17.20 10.58 -5.38
N ALA A 72 -17.06 9.89 -6.51
CA ALA A 72 -16.40 10.45 -7.70
C ALA A 72 -17.17 11.65 -8.26
N GLU A 73 -18.50 11.63 -8.20
CA GLU A 73 -19.36 12.73 -8.61
C GLU A 73 -19.13 13.98 -7.76
N GLU A 74 -18.82 13.82 -6.48
CA GLU A 74 -18.51 14.92 -5.59
C GLU A 74 -17.15 15.55 -5.93
N LEU A 75 -16.13 14.72 -6.17
CA LEU A 75 -14.83 15.21 -6.64
C LEU A 75 -14.96 15.99 -7.97
N MET A 76 -15.78 15.50 -8.91
CA MET A 76 -16.05 16.23 -10.15
C MET A 76 -16.75 17.58 -9.94
N ARG A 77 -17.59 17.70 -8.90
CA ARG A 77 -18.20 19.00 -8.55
C ARG A 77 -17.17 19.99 -8.02
N TYR A 78 -16.17 19.54 -7.26
CA TYR A 78 -15.06 20.40 -6.82
C TYR A 78 -14.20 20.84 -8.00
N ARG A 79 -13.86 19.92 -8.92
CA ARG A 79 -13.17 20.27 -10.16
C ARG A 79 -13.88 21.37 -10.94
N ALA A 80 -15.21 21.27 -11.08
CA ALA A 80 -16.02 22.27 -11.78
C ALA A 80 -16.02 23.67 -11.10
N GLN A 81 -15.62 23.74 -9.83
CA GLN A 81 -15.46 24.98 -9.06
C GLN A 81 -14.03 25.53 -9.12
N GLY A 82 -13.13 24.93 -9.90
CA GLY A 82 -11.72 25.33 -10.00
C GLY A 82 -10.85 24.85 -8.84
N ILE A 83 -11.32 23.87 -8.07
CA ILE A 83 -10.54 23.23 -7.01
C ILE A 83 -9.67 22.13 -7.63
N ALA A 84 -8.39 22.13 -7.28
CA ALA A 84 -7.43 21.12 -7.71
C ALA A 84 -7.45 19.89 -6.79
N LEU A 85 -7.09 18.73 -7.32
CA LEU A 85 -6.85 17.51 -6.55
C LEU A 85 -5.35 17.22 -6.54
N ILE A 86 -4.70 17.49 -5.44
CA ILE A 86 -3.24 17.37 -5.33
C ILE A 86 -2.85 16.17 -4.47
N ARG A 87 -1.58 15.76 -4.55
CA ARG A 87 -1.02 14.73 -3.68
C ARG A 87 -0.68 15.31 -2.31
N ASN A 88 -0.95 14.57 -1.24
CA ASN A 88 -0.42 14.90 0.08
C ASN A 88 1.12 14.74 0.08
N PRO A 89 1.90 15.81 0.33
CA PRO A 89 3.36 15.72 0.39
C PRO A 89 3.87 14.83 1.53
N ALA A 90 3.06 14.59 2.55
CA ALA A 90 3.38 13.64 3.62
C ALA A 90 3.24 12.18 3.17
N SER A 91 2.42 11.92 2.15
CA SER A 91 2.13 10.58 1.65
C SER A 91 3.19 10.04 0.70
N ARG A 92 3.43 8.73 0.77
CA ARG A 92 4.38 7.99 -0.08
C ARG A 92 3.64 7.06 -1.01
N LEU A 93 3.70 7.36 -2.30
CA LEU A 93 3.10 6.56 -3.36
C LEU A 93 4.21 5.89 -4.17
N ILE A 94 4.18 4.56 -4.28
CA ILE A 94 5.15 3.77 -5.06
C ILE A 94 4.39 2.74 -5.90
N LEU A 95 4.63 2.74 -7.21
CA LEU A 95 4.07 1.74 -8.12
C LEU A 95 5.10 0.62 -8.40
N ALA A 96 4.67 -0.63 -8.23
CA ALA A 96 5.35 -1.81 -8.76
C ALA A 96 4.55 -2.34 -9.96
N ALA A 97 5.07 -2.21 -11.19
CA ALA A 97 4.33 -2.58 -12.41
C ALA A 97 5.11 -3.35 -13.47
N ASP A 98 6.45 -3.36 -13.41
CA ASP A 98 7.30 -3.94 -14.47
C ASP A 98 7.87 -5.32 -14.10
N THR A 99 7.14 -6.11 -13.32
CA THR A 99 7.59 -7.45 -12.93
C THR A 99 6.83 -8.50 -13.76
N PRO A 100 7.52 -9.39 -14.51
CA PRO A 100 6.86 -10.29 -15.46
C PRO A 100 5.95 -11.36 -14.85
N ALA A 101 5.89 -11.48 -13.52
CA ALA A 101 5.17 -12.53 -12.80
C ALA A 101 4.19 -12.00 -11.74
N THR A 102 4.04 -10.67 -11.57
CA THR A 102 3.10 -10.13 -10.58
C THR A 102 2.22 -9.05 -11.18
N GLU A 103 0.96 -9.05 -10.76
CA GLU A 103 0.02 -7.98 -11.08
C GLU A 103 0.55 -6.64 -10.53
N PRO A 104 0.29 -5.52 -11.22
CA PRO A 104 0.76 -4.24 -10.73
C PRO A 104 0.08 -3.88 -9.41
N VAL A 105 0.86 -3.28 -8.51
CA VAL A 105 0.41 -2.85 -7.18
C VAL A 105 0.88 -1.43 -6.94
N LEU A 106 -0.05 -0.57 -6.55
CA LEU A 106 0.27 0.73 -5.97
C LEU A 106 0.37 0.57 -4.46
N PHE A 107 1.46 1.04 -3.86
CA PHE A 107 1.62 1.12 -2.42
C PHE A 107 1.46 2.56 -1.97
N VAL A 108 0.60 2.80 -0.97
CA VAL A 108 0.34 4.12 -0.40
C VAL A 108 0.34 4.03 1.10
N ASP A 109 1.26 4.74 1.75
CA ASP A 109 1.28 4.91 3.21
C ASP A 109 1.20 3.61 4.02
N GLY A 110 1.83 2.55 3.51
CA GLY A 110 1.83 1.24 4.16
C GLY A 110 0.77 0.27 3.66
N GLU A 111 -0.16 0.72 2.83
CA GLU A 111 -1.23 -0.09 2.28
C GLU A 111 -0.96 -0.47 0.82
N ALA A 112 -1.44 -1.64 0.42
CA ALA A 112 -1.30 -2.17 -0.93
C ALA A 112 -2.63 -2.09 -1.69
N TYR A 113 -2.58 -1.55 -2.90
CA TYR A 113 -3.71 -1.36 -3.81
C TYR A 113 -3.41 -2.12 -5.11
N PRO A 114 -3.85 -3.39 -5.22
CA PRO A 114 -3.77 -4.13 -6.48
C PRO A 114 -4.50 -3.36 -7.59
N CYS A 115 -3.89 -3.27 -8.75
CA CYS A 115 -4.47 -2.58 -9.89
C CYS A 115 -4.25 -3.37 -11.18
N THR A 116 -5.00 -3.02 -12.21
CA THR A 116 -4.87 -3.67 -13.51
C THR A 116 -3.84 -2.96 -14.37
N ALA A 117 -3.34 -3.63 -15.41
CA ALA A 117 -2.36 -3.06 -16.34
C ALA A 117 -2.85 -1.77 -17.02
N GLU A 118 -4.17 -1.63 -17.20
CA GLU A 118 -4.80 -0.46 -17.81
C GLU A 118 -4.66 0.81 -16.96
N LEU A 119 -4.55 0.68 -15.62
CA LEU A 119 -4.41 1.83 -14.72
C LEU A 119 -2.95 2.29 -14.58
N VAL A 120 -1.97 1.46 -14.94
CA VAL A 120 -0.53 1.71 -14.77
C VAL A 120 -0.08 3.06 -15.36
N PRO A 121 -0.46 3.45 -16.60
CA PRO A 121 -0.06 4.76 -17.15
C PRO A 121 -0.53 5.95 -16.29
N GLY A 122 -1.76 5.90 -15.79
CA GLY A 122 -2.32 6.93 -14.92
C GLY A 122 -1.65 6.96 -13.55
N ILE A 123 -1.41 5.78 -12.95
CA ILE A 123 -0.74 5.67 -11.65
C ILE A 123 0.71 6.17 -11.74
N ARG A 124 1.41 5.95 -12.85
CA ARG A 124 2.76 6.51 -13.06
C ARG A 124 2.77 8.03 -13.02
N LYS A 125 1.77 8.69 -13.63
CA LYS A 125 1.61 10.15 -13.55
C LYS A 125 1.34 10.61 -12.12
N LEU A 126 0.47 9.89 -11.40
CA LEU A 126 0.17 10.16 -9.99
C LEU A 126 1.41 10.05 -9.09
N CYS A 127 2.29 9.08 -9.37
CA CYS A 127 3.53 8.85 -8.62
C CYS A 127 4.69 9.77 -9.05
N ALA A 128 4.49 10.69 -10.00
CA ALA A 128 5.54 11.58 -10.47
C ALA A 128 6.10 12.45 -9.34
N VAL A 129 7.35 12.91 -9.50
CA VAL A 129 8.02 13.78 -8.53
C VAL A 129 7.28 15.12 -8.39
N SER A 130 6.75 15.63 -9.49
CA SER A 130 5.90 16.82 -9.55
C SER A 130 4.60 16.40 -10.24
N PRO A 131 3.66 15.79 -9.50
CA PRO A 131 2.38 15.40 -10.08
C PRO A 131 1.62 16.67 -10.49
N GLU A 132 1.08 16.68 -11.70
CA GLU A 132 0.08 17.67 -12.13
C GLU A 132 -1.21 17.48 -11.30
N ASP A 133 -2.17 18.40 -11.44
CA ASP A 133 -3.50 18.21 -10.85
C ASP A 133 -4.04 16.82 -11.24
N THR A 134 -4.40 16.03 -10.21
CA THR A 134 -4.86 14.66 -10.37
C THR A 134 -6.16 14.59 -11.19
N PHE A 135 -6.93 15.69 -11.25
CA PHE A 135 -8.07 15.80 -12.17
C PHE A 135 -7.68 15.74 -13.65
N GLU A 136 -6.43 16.07 -14.00
CA GLU A 136 -5.94 16.07 -15.38
C GLU A 136 -5.33 14.72 -15.81
N ILE A 137 -5.26 13.74 -14.89
CA ILE A 137 -4.86 12.36 -15.19
C ILE A 137 -6.04 11.59 -15.81
N ALA A 138 -6.31 11.88 -17.09
CA ALA A 138 -7.45 11.33 -17.83
C ALA A 138 -7.52 9.79 -17.78
N GLU A 139 -6.39 9.09 -17.74
CA GLU A 139 -6.33 7.62 -17.68
C GLU A 139 -7.00 7.05 -16.42
N LEU A 140 -6.92 7.76 -15.28
CA LEU A 140 -7.56 7.31 -14.04
C LEU A 140 -9.07 7.62 -14.06
N TRP A 141 -9.46 8.77 -14.58
CA TRP A 141 -10.88 9.17 -14.62
C TRP A 141 -11.68 8.45 -15.71
N ALA A 142 -11.03 7.92 -16.74
CA ALA A 142 -11.68 7.16 -17.81
C ALA A 142 -12.22 5.79 -17.35
N GLN A 143 -11.75 5.27 -16.21
CA GLN A 143 -12.05 3.92 -15.73
C GLN A 143 -12.74 3.99 -14.36
N GLU A 144 -13.81 3.23 -14.16
CA GLU A 144 -14.51 3.16 -12.87
C GLU A 144 -13.56 2.73 -11.73
N ALA A 145 -12.68 1.74 -12.00
CA ALA A 145 -11.66 1.31 -11.05
C ALA A 145 -10.65 2.41 -10.69
N GLY A 146 -10.31 3.29 -11.64
CA GLY A 146 -9.44 4.43 -11.40
C GLY A 146 -10.13 5.51 -10.56
N GLN A 147 -11.40 5.80 -10.83
CA GLN A 147 -12.21 6.71 -10.02
C GLN A 147 -12.36 6.20 -8.58
N ALA A 148 -12.65 4.91 -8.40
CA ALA A 148 -12.74 4.28 -7.09
C ALA A 148 -11.42 4.35 -6.32
N LEU A 149 -10.29 4.13 -7.01
CA LEU A 149 -8.95 4.31 -6.42
C LEU A 149 -8.76 5.76 -5.94
N LEU A 150 -9.05 6.76 -6.79
CA LEU A 150 -8.89 8.17 -6.42
C LEU A 150 -9.76 8.56 -5.22
N CYS A 151 -11.02 8.13 -5.18
CA CYS A 151 -11.90 8.35 -4.04
C CYS A 151 -11.32 7.75 -2.76
N LYS A 152 -10.80 6.51 -2.85
CA LYS A 152 -10.16 5.86 -1.72
C LYS A 152 -8.92 6.62 -1.24
N LEU A 153 -8.08 7.10 -2.15
CA LEU A 153 -6.88 7.86 -1.81
C LEU A 153 -7.21 9.22 -1.17
N VAL A 154 -8.31 9.87 -1.56
CA VAL A 154 -8.81 11.06 -0.85
C VAL A 154 -9.29 10.69 0.55
N GLN A 155 -10.06 9.61 0.66
CA GLN A 155 -10.58 9.15 1.95
C GLN A 155 -9.45 8.79 2.93
N GLU A 156 -8.36 8.19 2.45
CA GLU A 156 -7.20 7.84 3.27
C GLU A 156 -6.20 9.00 3.45
N GLY A 157 -6.52 10.21 2.97
CA GLY A 157 -5.68 11.40 3.18
C GLY A 157 -4.42 11.46 2.32
N ALA A 158 -4.29 10.56 1.33
CA ALA A 158 -3.18 10.56 0.38
C ALA A 158 -3.33 11.60 -0.74
N LEU A 159 -4.58 11.99 -1.02
CA LEU A 159 -4.95 13.10 -1.90
C LEU A 159 -5.84 14.07 -1.14
N TRP A 160 -5.78 15.34 -1.53
CA TRP A 160 -6.50 16.42 -0.87
C TRP A 160 -6.88 17.52 -1.88
N LEU A 161 -8.01 18.15 -1.61
CA LEU A 161 -8.53 19.25 -2.39
C LEU A 161 -7.81 20.54 -1.99
N ALA A 162 -7.29 21.28 -2.97
CA ALA A 162 -6.63 22.56 -2.77
C ALA A 162 -7.23 23.62 -3.69
N GLU A 163 -7.33 24.85 -3.22
CA GLU A 163 -7.60 25.99 -4.10
C GLU A 163 -6.48 26.05 -5.15
N ALA A 164 -6.82 26.21 -6.42
CA ALA A 164 -5.81 26.34 -7.47
C ALA A 164 -4.98 27.62 -7.19
N GLU A 165 -3.65 27.49 -7.11
CA GLU A 165 -2.77 28.65 -7.10
C GLU A 165 -2.84 29.32 -8.49
N ASP A 166 -3.16 30.63 -8.52
CA ASP A 166 -3.24 31.47 -9.73
C ASP A 166 -1.94 31.47 -10.58
#